data_AF-A0A316I4I5-F1
#
_entry.id   AF-A0A316I4I5-F1
#
_cell.length_a   1.000
_cell.length_b   1.000
_cell.length_c   1.000
_cell.angle_alpha   90.00
_cell.angle_beta   90.00
_cell.angle_gamma   90.00
#
_symmetry.space_group_name_H-M   'P 1'
#
loop_
_entity.id
_entity.type
_entity.pdbx_description
1 polymer ?
#
loop_
_entity_poly.entity_id
_entity_poly.type
_entity_poly.pdbx_seq_one_letter_code
_entity_poly.pdbx_strand_id
1 'polypeptide(L)'
;MVKQGPGYQTFDVQAYLELAAKGTRWDQLPGNTAYPARKNLLVTTTDPRDSNSAAMYLAITSFVAHGGVVSSQEAENKVLPAVSKMSGGKVFDARSRSLSAAFKEIRGYQ
;
A
#
# COMPACT_ATOMS: atom_id res chain seq x y z
N MET A 1 -8.25 6.50 -10.12
CA MET A 1 -7.98 5.75 -8.87
C MET A 1 -9.25 5.61 -8.02
N VAL A 2 -10.06 6.65 -7.83
CA VAL A 2 -11.38 6.50 -7.16
C VAL A 2 -12.47 6.39 -8.21
N LYS A 3 -13.41 5.45 -8.05
CA LYS A 3 -14.62 5.33 -8.89
C LYS A 3 -15.86 5.42 -8.01
N GLN A 4 -16.87 6.15 -8.48
CA GLN A 4 -18.16 6.28 -7.78
C GLN A 4 -19.07 5.10 -8.14
N GLY A 5 -19.64 4.46 -7.12
CA GLY A 5 -20.71 3.46 -7.25
C GLY A 5 -22.01 3.94 -6.60
N PRO A 6 -23.09 3.15 -6.65
CA PRO A 6 -24.36 3.50 -6.03
C PRO A 6 -24.25 3.53 -4.49
N GLY A 7 -24.01 4.72 -3.93
CA GLY A 7 -23.90 4.93 -2.47
C GLY A 7 -22.54 4.61 -1.85
N TYR A 8 -21.51 4.31 -2.65
CA TYR A 8 -20.16 4.04 -2.15
C TYR A 8 -19.08 4.49 -3.13
N GLN A 9 -17.86 4.62 -2.64
CA GLN A 9 -16.68 4.86 -3.47
C GLN A 9 -15.81 3.60 -3.47
N THR A 10 -15.18 3.33 -4.60
CA THR A 10 -14.17 2.26 -4.71
C THR A 10 -12.82 2.87 -4.98
N PHE A 11 -11.79 2.27 -4.37
CA PHE A 11 -10.41 2.63 -4.59
C PHE A 11 -9.73 1.54 -5.42
N ASP A 12 -9.28 1.92 -6.61
CA ASP A 12 -8.57 1.07 -7.56
C ASP A 12 -7.09 1.00 -7.15
N VAL A 13 -6.77 -0.05 -6.39
CA VAL A 13 -5.42 -0.30 -5.85
C VAL A 13 -4.41 -0.55 -6.98
N GLN A 14 -4.82 -1.20 -8.08
CA GLN A 14 -3.93 -1.45 -9.22
C GLN A 14 -3.53 -0.13 -9.88
N ALA A 15 -4.51 0.72 -10.21
CA ALA A 15 -4.24 2.03 -10.78
C ALA A 15 -3.38 2.90 -9.86
N TYR A 16 -3.57 2.81 -8.53
CA TYR A 16 -2.71 3.49 -7.56
C TYR A 16 -1.26 2.98 -7.63
N LEU A 17 -1.05 1.66 -7.61
CA LEU A 17 0.29 1.07 -7.67
C LEU A 17 1.04 1.44 -8.95
N GLU A 18 0.36 1.50 -10.09
CA GLU A 18 0.94 1.95 -11.35
C GLU A 18 1.42 3.41 -11.29
N LEU A 19 0.63 4.30 -10.69
CA LEU A 19 1.01 5.70 -10.52
C LEU A 19 2.18 5.85 -9.54
N ALA A 20 2.19 5.10 -8.44
CA ALA A 20 3.26 5.08 -7.45
C ALA A 20 4.57 4.50 -8.03
N ALA A 21 4.48 3.48 -8.87
CA ALA A 21 5.62 2.91 -9.59
C ALA A 21 6.27 3.95 -10.51
N LYS A 22 5.45 4.71 -11.27
CA LYS A 22 5.87 5.83 -12.12
C LYS A 22 6.42 7.04 -11.36
N GLY A 23 6.28 7.08 -10.02
CA GLY A 23 6.66 8.24 -9.22
C GLY A 23 5.77 9.46 -9.50
N THR A 24 4.52 9.20 -9.91
CA THR A 24 3.54 10.26 -10.17
C THR A 24 3.35 11.06 -8.89
N ARG A 25 3.43 12.37 -9.01
CA ARG A 25 3.18 13.29 -7.89
C ARG A 25 1.71 13.71 -7.85
N TRP A 26 1.28 14.17 -6.68
CA TRP A 26 -0.09 14.66 -6.47
C TRP A 26 -0.48 15.76 -7.46
N ASP A 27 0.41 16.73 -7.72
CA ASP A 27 0.20 17.82 -8.69
C ASP A 27 0.12 17.36 -10.16
N GLN A 28 0.48 16.12 -10.47
CA GLN A 28 0.46 15.56 -11.82
C GLN A 28 -0.79 14.73 -12.12
N LEU A 29 -1.71 14.59 -11.14
CA LEU A 29 -2.97 13.89 -11.34
C LEU A 29 -3.88 14.70 -12.29
N PRO A 30 -4.42 14.08 -13.35
CA PRO A 30 -5.35 14.76 -14.26
C PRO A 30 -6.56 15.31 -13.51
N GLY A 31 -6.88 16.59 -13.75
CA GLY A 31 -8.03 17.25 -13.13
C GLY A 31 -7.86 17.55 -11.63
N ASN A 32 -6.67 17.37 -11.07
CA ASN A 32 -6.44 17.69 -9.67
C ASN A 32 -6.37 19.20 -9.43
N THR A 33 -7.44 19.73 -8.86
CA THR A 33 -7.54 21.13 -8.41
C THR A 33 -7.35 21.28 -6.90
N ALA A 34 -7.20 20.16 -6.18
CA ALA A 34 -7.10 20.12 -4.73
C ALA A 34 -5.64 20.04 -4.29
N TYR A 35 -5.23 20.95 -3.39
CA TYR A 35 -3.94 20.93 -2.68
C TYR A 35 -2.69 20.83 -3.60
N PRO A 36 -1.97 21.94 -3.86
CA PRO A 36 -0.85 21.97 -4.81
C PRO A 36 0.45 21.33 -4.25
N ALA A 37 0.39 20.05 -3.89
CA ALA A 37 1.54 19.33 -3.34
C ALA A 37 2.40 18.67 -4.41
N ARG A 38 3.68 19.01 -4.40
CA ARG A 38 4.71 18.33 -5.19
C ARG A 38 5.30 17.13 -4.45
N LYS A 39 4.43 16.21 -4.01
CA LYS A 39 4.81 15.01 -3.26
C LYS A 39 4.34 13.76 -4.00
N ASN A 40 5.07 12.66 -3.83
CA ASN A 40 4.65 11.35 -4.34
C ASN A 40 3.29 10.97 -3.75
N LEU A 41 2.49 10.25 -4.54
CA LEU A 41 1.23 9.69 -4.08
C LEU A 41 1.49 8.63 -3.01
N LEU A 42 1.00 8.88 -1.80
CA LEU A 42 1.03 7.98 -0.67
C LEU A 42 -0.36 7.91 -0.07
N VAL A 43 -0.78 6.71 0.33
CA VAL A 43 -1.99 6.52 1.11
C VAL A 43 -1.65 6.65 2.59
N THR A 44 -2.22 7.66 3.25
CA THR A 44 -2.12 7.79 4.69
C THR A 44 -2.97 6.71 5.35
N THR A 45 -2.35 5.90 6.20
CA THR A 45 -2.99 4.84 6.97
C THR A 45 -2.30 4.73 8.35
N THR A 46 -2.92 4.02 9.29
CA THR A 46 -2.29 3.66 10.58
C THR A 46 -1.11 2.71 10.37
N ASP A 47 -0.32 2.43 11.42
CA ASP A 47 0.76 1.44 11.31
C ASP A 47 0.15 0.03 11.12
N PRO A 48 0.44 -0.69 10.02
CA PRO A 48 -0.04 -2.05 9.80
C PRO A 48 0.39 -3.04 10.89
N ARG A 49 1.43 -2.76 11.68
CA ARG A 49 1.89 -3.62 12.78
C ARG A 49 0.95 -3.58 13.99
N ASP A 50 0.23 -2.47 14.17
CA ASP A 50 -0.62 -2.20 15.33
C ASP A 50 -2.11 -2.06 14.97
N SER A 51 -2.48 -2.24 13.69
CA SER A 51 -3.82 -1.93 13.20
C SER A 51 -4.33 -2.94 12.16
N ASN A 52 -5.40 -3.65 12.51
CA ASN A 52 -6.05 -4.64 11.63
C ASN A 52 -6.49 -4.05 10.27
N SER A 53 -7.00 -2.82 10.24
CA SER A 53 -7.41 -2.17 8.99
C SER A 53 -6.23 -1.80 8.10
N ALA A 54 -5.12 -1.34 8.68
CA ALA A 54 -3.89 -1.08 7.94
C ALA A 54 -3.23 -2.39 7.46
N ALA A 55 -3.33 -3.45 8.25
CA ALA A 55 -2.90 -4.79 7.84
C ALA A 55 -3.73 -5.35 6.68
N MET A 56 -5.04 -5.15 6.70
CA MET A 56 -5.92 -5.52 5.59
C MET A 56 -5.54 -4.75 4.33
N TYR A 57 -5.27 -3.44 4.44
CA TYR A 57 -4.78 -2.64 3.33
C TYR A 57 -3.44 -3.16 2.79
N LEU A 58 -2.51 -3.53 3.68
CA LEU A 58 -1.23 -4.14 3.32
C LEU A 58 -1.42 -5.48 2.58
N ALA A 59 -2.36 -6.32 3.03
CA ALA A 59 -2.68 -7.60 2.41
C ALA A 59 -3.28 -7.43 1.01
N ILE A 60 -4.28 -6.55 0.85
CA ILE A 60 -4.89 -6.23 -0.45
C ILE A 60 -3.83 -5.72 -1.42
N THR A 61 -2.97 -4.82 -0.95
CA THR A 61 -1.93 -4.26 -1.81
C THR A 61 -0.91 -5.31 -2.23
N SER A 62 -0.46 -6.15 -1.29
CA SER A 62 0.49 -7.23 -1.60
C SER A 62 -0.11 -8.22 -2.59
N PHE A 63 -1.40 -8.54 -2.45
CA PHE A 63 -2.14 -9.40 -3.38
C PHE A 63 -2.18 -8.80 -4.79
N VAL A 64 -2.54 -7.52 -4.92
CA VAL A 64 -2.61 -6.84 -6.22
C VAL A 64 -1.23 -6.70 -6.86
N ALA A 65 -0.21 -6.35 -6.08
CA ALA A 65 1.17 -6.21 -6.57
C ALA A 65 1.76 -7.54 -7.06
N HIS A 66 1.39 -8.66 -6.44
CA HIS A 66 1.80 -9.99 -6.86
C HIS A 66 0.95 -10.56 -8.02
N GLY A 67 -0.31 -10.14 -8.12
CA GLY A 67 -1.31 -10.78 -8.99
C GLY A 67 -1.97 -12.02 -8.37
N GLY A 68 -1.93 -12.16 -7.05
CA GLY A 68 -2.46 -13.31 -6.31
C GLY A 68 -1.95 -13.37 -4.88
N VAL A 69 -2.34 -14.40 -4.13
CA VAL A 69 -1.87 -14.59 -2.74
C VAL A 69 -0.35 -14.75 -2.71
N VAL A 70 0.32 -14.01 -1.83
CA VAL A 70 1.75 -14.18 -1.54
C VAL A 70 1.92 -15.33 -0.57
N SER A 71 2.38 -16.48 -1.07
CA SER A 71 2.47 -17.73 -0.30
C SER A 71 3.88 -18.33 -0.25
N SER A 72 4.88 -17.66 -0.80
CA SER A 72 6.29 -18.10 -0.81
C SER A 72 7.25 -16.95 -0.56
N GLN A 73 8.46 -17.28 -0.12
CA GLN A 73 9.53 -16.29 0.07
C GLN A 73 9.89 -15.58 -1.25
N GLU A 74 9.85 -16.30 -2.37
CA GLU A 74 10.12 -15.71 -3.69
C GLU A 74 9.05 -14.68 -4.07
N ALA A 75 7.77 -15.02 -3.86
CA ALA A 75 6.66 -14.10 -4.08
C ALA A 75 6.77 -12.86 -3.19
N GLU A 76 7.13 -13.05 -1.92
CA GLU A 76 7.36 -11.96 -0.98
C GLU A 76 8.49 -11.03 -1.44
N ASN A 77 9.63 -11.59 -1.86
CA ASN A 77 10.78 -10.82 -2.36
C ASN A 77 10.43 -9.98 -3.60
N LYS A 78 9.53 -10.46 -4.46
CA LYS A 78 9.05 -9.70 -5.63
C LYS A 78 8.18 -8.50 -5.24
N VAL A 79 7.40 -8.62 -4.17
CA VAL A 79 6.40 -7.64 -3.75
C VAL A 79 6.97 -6.58 -2.81
N LEU A 80 7.91 -6.96 -1.94
CA LEU A 80 8.48 -6.10 -0.90
C LEU A 80 8.93 -4.72 -1.41
N PRO A 81 9.67 -4.58 -2.52
CA PRO A 81 10.10 -3.26 -2.99
C PRO A 81 8.94 -2.31 -3.30
N ALA A 82 7.87 -2.81 -3.93
CA ALA A 82 6.70 -2.02 -4.27
C ALA A 82 5.94 -1.57 -3.02
N VAL A 83 5.74 -2.50 -2.06
CA VAL A 83 4.95 -2.25 -0.85
C VAL A 83 5.73 -1.41 0.20
N SER A 84 7.07 -1.48 0.20
CA SER A 84 7.93 -0.59 0.98
C SER A 84 7.89 0.85 0.48
N LYS A 85 7.91 1.06 -0.84
CA LYS A 85 7.88 2.40 -1.43
C LYS A 85 6.57 3.14 -1.10
N MET A 86 5.44 2.44 -1.16
CA MET A 86 4.13 3.03 -0.88
C MET A 86 3.86 3.31 0.60
N SER A 87 4.53 2.60 1.52
CA SER A 87 4.39 2.83 2.97
C SER A 87 5.33 3.93 3.48
N GLY A 88 6.01 4.63 2.56
CA GLY A 88 7.04 5.60 2.90
C GLY A 88 8.23 4.98 3.65
N GLY A 89 8.44 3.67 3.50
CA GLY A 89 9.51 2.90 4.16
C GLY A 89 9.33 2.66 5.65
N LYS A 90 8.24 3.14 6.28
CA LYS A 90 8.05 3.05 7.74
C LYS A 90 7.61 1.67 8.22
N VAL A 91 6.90 0.94 7.37
CA VAL A 91 6.35 -0.39 7.68
C VAL A 91 7.42 -1.46 7.54
N PHE A 92 8.35 -1.27 6.62
CA PHE A 92 9.48 -2.17 6.38
C PHE A 92 10.78 -1.46 6.75
N ASP A 93 10.91 -1.15 8.03
CA ASP A 93 12.10 -0.52 8.60
C ASP A 93 13.12 -1.58 9.06
N ALA A 94 14.15 -1.16 9.81
CA ALA A 94 15.16 -2.09 10.31
C ALA A 94 14.60 -3.24 11.19
N ARG A 95 13.41 -3.06 11.78
CA ARG A 95 12.74 -4.03 12.67
C ARG A 95 11.85 -5.02 11.92
N SER A 96 11.32 -4.64 10.75
CA SER A 96 10.46 -5.51 9.94
C SER A 96 10.95 -5.56 8.50
N ARG A 97 11.56 -6.68 8.10
CA ARG A 97 12.13 -6.86 6.74
C ARG A 97 11.28 -7.78 5.85
N SER A 98 10.10 -8.19 6.32
CA SER A 98 9.22 -9.14 5.61
C SER A 98 7.74 -8.83 5.89
N LEU A 99 6.85 -9.20 4.96
CA LEU A 99 5.40 -9.19 5.15
C LEU A 99 5.00 -10.09 6.33
N SER A 100 5.63 -11.26 6.43
CA SER A 100 5.45 -12.19 7.56
C SER A 100 5.71 -11.52 8.91
N ALA A 101 6.78 -10.73 9.04
CA ALA A 101 7.09 -10.01 10.27
C ALA A 101 6.03 -8.95 10.59
N ALA A 102 5.65 -8.13 9.59
CA ALA A 102 4.59 -7.13 9.75
C ALA A 102 3.25 -7.74 10.18
N PHE A 103 2.90 -8.93 9.67
CA PHE A 103 1.67 -9.62 10.05
C PHE A 103 1.76 -10.35 11.41
N LYS A 104 2.94 -10.78 11.84
CA LYS A 104 3.14 -11.42 13.15
C LYS A 104 2.99 -10.43 14.31
N GLU A 105 3.43 -9.19 14.15
CA GLU A 105 3.30 -8.15 15.18
C GLU A 105 1.83 -7.86 15.51
N ILE A 106 0.95 -7.89 14.51
CA ILE A 106 -0.51 -7.78 14.71
C ILE A 106 -1.04 -8.94 15.55
N ARG A 107 -0.58 -10.16 15.26
CA ARG A 107 -1.01 -11.36 16.01
C ARG A 107 -0.50 -11.40 17.45
N GLY A 108 0.41 -10.50 17.83
CA GLY A 108 0.83 -10.29 19.22
C GLY A 108 -0.24 -9.62 20.10
N TYR A 109 -1.30 -9.08 19.49
CA TYR A 109 -2.55 -8.81 20.19
C TYR A 109 -3.42 -10.07 20.15
N GLN A 110 -3.14 -11.02 21.05
CA GLN A 110 -4.05 -11.92 21.78
C GLN A 110 -3.22 -12.99 22.50
#